data_AF-A0A450U1U6-F1
#
_entry.id   AF-A0A450U1U6-F1
#
_cell.length_a   1.000
_cell.length_b   1.000
_cell.length_c   1.000
_cell.angle_alpha   90.00
_cell.angle_beta   90.00
_cell.angle_gamma   90.00
#
_symmetry.space_group_name_H-M   'P 1'
#
loop_
_entity.id
_entity.type
_entity.pdbx_description
1 polymer ?
#
loop_
_entity_poly.entity_id
_entity_poly.type
_entity_poly.pdbx_seq_one_letter_code
_entity_poly.pdbx_strand_id
1 'polypeptide(L)'
;QDSGDGNGFTEGNEITLKVWDTSAGLETDVVEPAYFDPATGEAITTAPGFTGDEDYIVELSASTTVSQTIELGAGWNIFSSYVMPWEDADLLNLLQPVIDEGTLVKAIDEQGGTVIELLGSWENGIGDLAETEGYQIKVTADTALTLTGVPREFIGFPLAIPLSSGWNIIAYPDDTAQDALAAVQPLIDAGSLVKVIDERGNTILNLLDSWVNLIGDLAPGEGYKLKVSQDTTLTIDALTVEEDAEDAAGASTSALAGSADSAAEERTARHFTPIWSGNPYNRMNLWVTSARLDGRGLAAGDEIGIFDGEHCVGVGVVEGAISGRNYLTIVTSQDDGDGNGFTEGNGIDFRIWDSRTRTETATVAPVYFDTAGNGIDAPVFAGNEDYVVHLNAAGASDRPARPRR
;
A
#
# COMPACT_ATOMS: atom_id res chain seq x y z
N GLN A 1 -47.37 -31.80 4.43
CA GLN A 1 -46.99 -33.22 4.48
C GLN A 1 -46.48 -33.59 3.10
N ASP A 2 -45.16 -33.73 2.97
CA ASP A 2 -44.49 -34.14 1.74
C ASP A 2 -44.95 -35.56 1.33
N SER A 3 -45.52 -35.69 0.13
CA SER A 3 -45.99 -36.97 -0.42
C SER A 3 -44.86 -37.83 -1.00
N GLY A 4 -43.60 -37.41 -0.89
CA GLY A 4 -42.45 -38.18 -1.36
C GLY A 4 -42.30 -38.19 -2.88
N ASP A 5 -42.99 -37.28 -3.58
CA ASP A 5 -42.97 -37.14 -5.04
C ASP A 5 -41.98 -36.05 -5.52
N GLY A 6 -41.31 -35.34 -4.60
CA GLY A 6 -40.31 -34.31 -4.93
C GLY A 6 -40.88 -33.00 -5.50
N ASN A 7 -42.19 -32.73 -5.32
CA ASN A 7 -42.82 -31.50 -5.79
C ASN A 7 -43.08 -30.53 -4.62
N GLY A 8 -42.63 -29.29 -4.76
CA GLY A 8 -42.86 -28.21 -3.79
C GLY A 8 -41.64 -27.90 -2.90
N PHE A 9 -41.87 -27.26 -1.76
CA PHE A 9 -40.84 -26.93 -0.77
C PHE A 9 -40.95 -27.81 0.47
N THR A 10 -39.88 -27.84 1.28
CA THR A 10 -39.87 -28.43 2.62
C THR A 10 -40.05 -27.34 3.67
N GLU A 11 -41.04 -27.50 4.54
CA GLU A 11 -41.33 -26.56 5.64
C GLU A 11 -40.07 -26.29 6.48
N GLY A 12 -39.75 -25.03 6.72
CA GLY A 12 -38.62 -24.58 7.53
C GLY A 12 -37.27 -24.53 6.80
N ASN A 13 -37.18 -24.98 5.55
CA ASN A 13 -35.95 -24.80 4.76
C ASN A 13 -35.77 -23.32 4.39
N GLU A 14 -34.52 -22.88 4.34
CA GLU A 14 -34.17 -21.52 3.91
C GLU A 14 -34.59 -21.26 2.46
N ILE A 15 -34.96 -20.01 2.19
CA ILE A 15 -35.29 -19.53 0.86
C ILE A 15 -34.00 -19.04 0.21
N THR A 16 -33.57 -19.71 -0.86
CA THR A 16 -32.48 -19.25 -1.73
C THR A 16 -33.05 -18.78 -3.06
N LEU A 17 -32.43 -17.77 -3.66
CA LEU A 17 -32.92 -17.08 -4.84
C LEU A 17 -31.82 -17.03 -5.90
N LYS A 18 -32.25 -17.12 -7.16
CA LYS A 18 -31.41 -16.90 -8.33
C LYS A 18 -32.12 -15.90 -9.23
N VAL A 19 -31.37 -14.98 -9.83
CA VAL A 19 -31.90 -13.99 -10.77
C VAL A 19 -31.28 -14.22 -12.14
N TRP A 20 -32.13 -14.34 -13.16
CA TRP A 20 -31.73 -14.37 -14.56
C TRP A 20 -31.89 -12.97 -15.18
N ASP A 21 -30.78 -12.32 -15.49
CA ASP A 21 -30.78 -11.09 -16.28
C ASP A 21 -30.78 -11.46 -17.77
N THR A 22 -31.93 -11.27 -18.43
CA THR A 22 -32.07 -11.54 -19.87
C THR A 22 -31.29 -10.54 -20.73
N SER A 23 -31.02 -9.33 -20.24
CA SER A 23 -30.30 -8.31 -20.99
C SER A 23 -28.80 -8.61 -21.06
N ALA A 24 -28.22 -9.13 -19.97
CA ALA A 24 -26.85 -9.61 -19.92
C ALA A 24 -26.69 -11.07 -20.36
N GLY A 25 -27.79 -11.85 -20.30
CA GLY A 25 -27.77 -13.30 -20.55
C GLY A 25 -27.06 -14.08 -19.45
N LEU A 26 -27.17 -13.62 -18.20
CA LEU A 26 -26.46 -14.15 -17.04
C LEU A 26 -27.44 -14.56 -15.93
N GLU A 27 -27.14 -15.68 -15.26
CA GLU A 27 -27.74 -16.06 -13.99
C GLU A 27 -26.82 -15.59 -12.86
N THR A 28 -27.39 -15.07 -11.77
CA THR A 28 -26.65 -14.79 -10.54
C THR A 28 -27.36 -15.35 -9.32
N ASP A 29 -26.55 -15.84 -8.38
CA ASP A 29 -26.96 -16.32 -7.07
C ASP A 29 -26.58 -15.29 -5.97
N VAL A 30 -25.95 -14.18 -6.36
CA VAL A 30 -25.72 -13.01 -5.51
C VAL A 30 -27.02 -12.21 -5.49
N VAL A 31 -27.88 -12.56 -4.54
CA VAL A 31 -29.18 -11.95 -4.35
C VAL A 31 -29.35 -11.60 -2.88
N GLU A 32 -29.62 -10.32 -2.61
CA GLU A 32 -30.00 -9.81 -1.31
C GLU A 32 -31.53 -9.62 -1.26
N PRO A 33 -32.26 -10.55 -0.64
CA PRO A 33 -33.69 -10.38 -0.42
C PRO A 33 -33.97 -9.59 0.86
N ALA A 34 -34.82 -8.56 0.74
CA ALA A 34 -35.48 -7.94 1.87
C ALA A 34 -36.94 -8.40 1.93
N TYR A 35 -37.34 -8.96 3.08
CA TYR A 35 -38.67 -9.49 3.31
C TYR A 35 -39.50 -8.52 4.13
N PHE A 36 -40.77 -8.33 3.79
CA PHE A 36 -41.70 -7.46 4.51
C PHE A 36 -43.03 -8.17 4.75
N ASP A 37 -43.65 -7.88 5.89
CA ASP A 37 -44.99 -8.35 6.22
C ASP A 37 -46.01 -7.69 5.28
N PRO A 38 -46.84 -8.45 4.54
CA PRO A 38 -47.76 -7.89 3.55
C PRO A 38 -48.93 -7.09 4.16
N ALA A 39 -49.25 -7.29 5.44
CA ALA A 39 -50.33 -6.59 6.13
C ALA A 39 -49.86 -5.25 6.73
N THR A 40 -48.62 -5.18 7.23
CA THR A 40 -48.07 -3.99 7.88
C THR A 40 -47.09 -3.21 7.02
N GLY A 41 -46.43 -3.87 6.06
CA GLY A 41 -45.29 -3.35 5.31
C GLY A 41 -44.01 -3.24 6.13
N GLU A 42 -43.97 -3.81 7.35
CA GLU A 42 -42.79 -3.78 8.20
C GLU A 42 -41.73 -4.79 7.76
N ALA A 43 -40.46 -4.40 7.83
CA ALA A 43 -39.34 -5.25 7.47
C ALA A 43 -39.21 -6.44 8.45
N ILE A 44 -39.00 -7.63 7.89
CA ILE A 44 -38.77 -8.86 8.63
C ILE A 44 -37.25 -9.00 8.79
N THR A 45 -36.77 -8.92 10.03
CA THR A 45 -35.31 -8.88 10.35
C THR A 45 -34.64 -10.25 10.36
N THR A 46 -35.41 -11.33 10.28
CA THR A 46 -34.91 -12.70 10.21
C THR A 46 -35.50 -13.33 8.96
N ALA A 47 -34.63 -13.69 8.02
CA ALA A 47 -35.06 -14.26 6.75
C ALA A 47 -36.00 -15.46 7.01
N PRO A 48 -37.21 -15.45 6.43
CA PRO A 48 -38.15 -16.54 6.62
C PRO A 48 -37.67 -17.80 5.88
N GLY A 49 -37.94 -18.95 6.48
CA GLY A 49 -37.92 -20.21 5.76
C GLY A 49 -39.24 -20.44 5.02
N PHE A 50 -39.25 -21.39 4.09
CA PHE A 50 -40.47 -21.83 3.43
C PHE A 50 -41.52 -22.28 4.46
N THR A 51 -42.68 -21.63 4.46
CA THR A 51 -43.78 -21.89 5.40
C THR A 51 -45.09 -21.99 4.64
N GLY A 52 -45.89 -23.03 4.92
CA GLY A 52 -47.18 -23.25 4.27
C GLY A 52 -48.18 -22.13 4.56
N ASP A 53 -48.89 -21.67 3.52
CA ASP A 53 -49.96 -20.66 3.61
C ASP A 53 -49.53 -19.27 4.12
N GLU A 54 -48.24 -18.96 4.14
CA GLU A 54 -47.71 -17.62 4.46
C GLU A 54 -47.38 -16.81 3.19
N ASP A 55 -47.61 -15.49 3.26
CA ASP A 55 -47.32 -14.53 2.20
C ASP A 55 -46.24 -13.53 2.67
N TYR A 56 -45.29 -13.19 1.78
CA TYR A 56 -44.26 -12.19 2.03
C TYR A 56 -44.15 -11.22 0.85
N ILE A 57 -43.92 -9.94 1.13
CA ILE A 57 -43.39 -9.00 0.13
C ILE A 57 -41.88 -9.22 0.07
N VAL A 58 -41.32 -9.33 -1.13
CA VAL A 58 -39.89 -9.53 -1.35
C VAL A 58 -39.36 -8.44 -2.28
N GLU A 59 -38.39 -7.68 -1.79
CA GLU A 59 -37.57 -6.78 -2.60
C GLU A 59 -36.23 -7.47 -2.86
N LEU A 60 -35.78 -7.49 -4.11
CA LEU A 60 -34.57 -8.19 -4.53
C LEU A 60 -33.56 -7.19 -5.10
N SER A 61 -32.37 -7.17 -4.51
CA SER A 61 -31.18 -6.59 -5.11
C SER A 61 -30.28 -7.74 -5.56
N ALA A 62 -29.79 -7.70 -6.80
CA ALA A 62 -28.91 -8.75 -7.31
C ALA A 62 -27.73 -8.12 -8.04
N SER A 63 -26.57 -8.75 -7.94
CA SER A 63 -25.35 -8.32 -8.64
C SER A 63 -24.75 -9.48 -9.42
N THR A 64 -24.00 -9.19 -10.47
CA THR A 64 -23.03 -10.16 -10.99
C THR A 64 -21.73 -10.07 -10.20
N THR A 65 -20.94 -11.12 -10.24
CA THR A 65 -19.56 -11.06 -9.75
C THR A 65 -18.62 -10.51 -10.82
N VAL A 66 -17.57 -9.85 -10.38
CA VAL A 66 -16.43 -9.43 -11.20
C VAL A 66 -15.17 -10.07 -10.63
N SER A 67 -14.11 -10.11 -11.44
CA SER A 67 -12.80 -10.58 -11.00
C SER A 67 -11.80 -9.45 -10.97
N GLN A 68 -11.08 -9.33 -9.87
CA GLN A 68 -9.94 -8.44 -9.71
C GLN A 68 -8.67 -9.28 -9.71
N THR A 69 -7.68 -8.87 -10.51
CA THR A 69 -6.33 -9.45 -10.48
C THR A 69 -5.39 -8.47 -9.81
N ILE A 70 -4.69 -8.94 -8.79
CA ILE A 70 -3.70 -8.19 -8.00
C ILE A 70 -2.34 -8.77 -8.37
N GLU A 71 -1.50 -7.97 -9.00
CA GLU A 71 -0.12 -8.35 -9.32
C GLU A 71 0.74 -8.25 -8.06
N LEU A 72 1.51 -9.29 -7.77
CA LEU A 72 2.37 -9.37 -6.59
C LEU A 72 3.82 -9.56 -7.05
N GLY A 73 4.67 -8.57 -6.79
CA GLY A 73 6.10 -8.65 -7.06
C GLY A 73 6.83 -9.54 -6.06
N ALA A 74 7.93 -10.17 -6.47
CA ALA A 74 8.79 -10.91 -5.56
C ALA A 74 9.24 -10.05 -4.37
N GLY A 75 9.09 -10.59 -3.15
CA GLY A 75 9.32 -9.86 -1.90
C GLY A 75 8.00 -9.43 -1.26
N TRP A 76 8.03 -8.28 -0.57
CA TRP A 76 6.86 -7.73 0.10
C TRP A 76 5.94 -6.99 -0.87
N ASN A 77 4.65 -7.01 -0.59
CA ASN A 77 3.63 -6.20 -1.25
C ASN A 77 2.62 -5.74 -0.19
N ILE A 78 1.81 -4.75 -0.50
CA ILE A 78 0.65 -4.37 0.32
C ILE A 78 -0.56 -4.34 -0.60
N PHE A 79 -1.49 -5.27 -0.39
CA PHE A 79 -2.66 -5.40 -1.25
C PHE A 79 -3.95 -5.09 -0.50
N SER A 80 -4.98 -4.77 -1.26
CA SER A 80 -6.36 -4.74 -0.81
C SER A 80 -7.30 -5.15 -1.94
N SER A 81 -8.60 -5.22 -1.67
CA SER A 81 -9.60 -5.62 -2.67
C SER A 81 -10.70 -4.57 -2.79
N TYR A 82 -11.10 -4.25 -4.03
CA TYR A 82 -12.34 -3.54 -4.31
C TYR A 82 -13.50 -4.50 -4.63
N VAL A 83 -13.21 -5.80 -4.63
CA VAL A 83 -14.16 -6.89 -4.87
C VAL A 83 -14.30 -7.75 -3.60
N MET A 84 -15.52 -7.96 -3.14
CA MET A 84 -15.77 -8.78 -1.96
C MET A 84 -16.28 -10.16 -2.34
N PRO A 85 -15.56 -11.25 -2.01
CA PRO A 85 -16.04 -12.61 -2.22
C PRO A 85 -17.40 -12.84 -1.54
N TRP A 86 -18.36 -13.39 -2.29
CA TRP A 86 -19.74 -13.54 -1.82
C TRP A 86 -19.96 -14.80 -0.97
N GLU A 87 -19.33 -15.92 -1.35
CA GLU A 87 -19.54 -17.21 -0.69
C GLU A 87 -18.52 -17.49 0.41
N ASP A 88 -17.27 -17.06 0.20
CA ASP A 88 -16.16 -17.37 1.08
C ASP A 88 -15.12 -16.24 1.06
N ALA A 89 -15.02 -15.53 2.17
CA ALA A 89 -14.07 -14.44 2.36
C ALA A 89 -12.85 -14.87 3.19
N ASP A 90 -12.73 -16.13 3.61
CA ASP A 90 -11.60 -16.60 4.43
C ASP A 90 -10.29 -16.40 3.67
N LEU A 91 -9.38 -15.61 4.24
CA LEU A 91 -8.18 -15.18 3.54
C LEU A 91 -7.24 -16.33 3.18
N LEU A 92 -7.23 -17.41 3.97
CA LEU A 92 -6.44 -18.60 3.63
C LEU A 92 -7.00 -19.29 2.38
N ASN A 93 -8.33 -19.44 2.29
CA ASN A 93 -8.96 -19.99 1.10
C ASN A 93 -8.72 -19.11 -0.14
N LEU A 94 -8.79 -17.78 0.03
CA LEU A 94 -8.49 -16.83 -1.04
C LEU A 94 -7.03 -16.91 -1.52
N LEU A 95 -6.08 -17.16 -0.61
CA LEU A 95 -4.65 -17.29 -0.92
C LEU A 95 -4.25 -18.68 -1.43
N GLN A 96 -5.17 -19.65 -1.46
CA GLN A 96 -4.88 -21.03 -1.90
C GLN A 96 -4.20 -21.12 -3.28
N PRO A 97 -4.56 -20.31 -4.30
CA PRO A 97 -3.86 -20.35 -5.59
C PRO A 97 -2.37 -20.02 -5.49
N VAL A 98 -2.00 -19.05 -4.65
CA VAL A 98 -0.61 -18.62 -4.43
C VAL A 98 0.14 -19.62 -3.53
N ILE A 99 -0.58 -20.28 -2.62
CA ILE A 99 -0.06 -21.40 -1.82
C ILE A 99 0.26 -22.62 -2.70
N ASP A 100 -0.64 -22.98 -3.61
CA ASP A 100 -0.49 -24.12 -4.52
C ASP A 100 0.65 -23.92 -5.51
N GLU A 101 0.91 -22.66 -5.91
CA GLU A 101 2.10 -22.30 -6.69
C GLU A 101 3.41 -22.42 -5.88
N GLY A 102 3.32 -22.43 -4.56
CA GLY A 102 4.47 -22.45 -3.65
C GLY A 102 5.19 -21.11 -3.57
N THR A 103 4.53 -20.01 -3.92
CA THR A 103 5.11 -18.67 -3.94
C THR A 103 4.84 -17.90 -2.65
N LEU A 104 3.77 -18.20 -1.90
CA LEU A 104 3.45 -17.54 -0.64
C LEU A 104 4.48 -17.83 0.45
N VAL A 105 4.92 -16.77 1.15
CA VAL A 105 5.71 -16.89 2.39
C VAL A 105 4.83 -16.64 3.61
N LYS A 106 4.12 -15.50 3.63
CA LYS A 106 3.16 -15.13 4.68
C LYS A 106 2.31 -13.93 4.27
N ALA A 107 1.16 -13.78 4.90
CA ALA A 107 0.41 -12.52 4.93
C ALA A 107 0.24 -12.02 6.37
N ILE A 108 0.08 -10.72 6.57
CA ILE A 108 -0.04 -10.05 7.87
C ILE A 108 -1.10 -8.94 7.79
N ASP A 109 -2.02 -8.90 8.74
CA ASP A 109 -2.98 -7.80 8.91
C ASP A 109 -2.42 -6.66 9.79
N GLU A 110 -3.22 -5.63 10.03
CA GLU A 110 -2.80 -4.49 10.87
C GLU A 110 -2.65 -4.83 12.37
N GLN A 111 -3.34 -5.87 12.85
CA GLN A 111 -3.31 -6.33 14.24
C GLN A 111 -2.16 -7.33 14.51
N GLY A 112 -1.44 -7.72 13.46
CA GLY A 112 -0.36 -8.70 13.49
C GLY A 112 -0.84 -10.16 13.40
N GLY A 113 -2.12 -10.39 13.07
CA GLY A 113 -2.62 -11.68 12.63
C GLY A 113 -1.91 -12.09 11.34
N THR A 114 -1.72 -13.40 11.14
CA THR A 114 -0.95 -13.90 10.00
C THR A 114 -1.60 -15.08 9.31
N VAL A 115 -1.46 -15.15 7.99
CA VAL A 115 -1.52 -16.42 7.26
C VAL A 115 -0.10 -16.92 7.06
N ILE A 116 0.26 -18.05 7.66
CA ILE A 116 1.62 -18.58 7.64
C ILE A 116 1.64 -20.11 7.77
N GLU A 117 2.65 -20.74 7.18
CA GLU A 117 2.89 -22.17 7.33
C GLU A 117 3.57 -22.48 8.68
N LEU A 118 2.92 -23.32 9.50
CA LEU A 118 3.45 -23.83 10.76
C LEU A 118 3.43 -25.37 10.74
N LEU A 119 4.59 -25.99 10.94
CA LEU A 119 4.74 -27.45 11.02
C LEU A 119 4.21 -28.21 9.77
N GLY A 120 4.19 -27.56 8.60
CA GLY A 120 3.75 -28.15 7.33
C GLY A 120 2.26 -27.97 7.02
N SER A 121 1.56 -27.10 7.78
CA SER A 121 0.18 -26.71 7.52
C SER A 121 0.06 -25.18 7.52
N TRP A 122 -0.75 -24.64 6.62
CA TRP A 122 -1.10 -23.22 6.63
C TRP A 122 -2.16 -22.94 7.69
N GLU A 123 -1.93 -21.90 8.48
CA GLU A 123 -2.82 -21.45 9.54
C GLU A 123 -3.33 -20.05 9.22
N ASN A 124 -4.64 -19.81 9.41
CA ASN A 124 -5.25 -18.49 9.25
C ASN A 124 -5.46 -17.82 10.60
N GLY A 125 -4.60 -16.87 10.94
CA GLY A 125 -4.74 -16.00 12.12
C GLY A 125 -5.35 -14.63 11.82
N ILE A 126 -5.66 -14.32 10.55
CA ILE A 126 -6.28 -13.06 10.11
C ILE A 126 -7.80 -13.23 10.10
N GLY A 127 -8.29 -14.32 9.52
CA GLY A 127 -9.72 -14.57 9.31
C GLY A 127 -10.14 -14.15 7.92
N ASP A 128 -11.27 -13.46 7.82
CA ASP A 128 -11.87 -13.03 6.56
C ASP A 128 -11.21 -11.75 6.02
N LEU A 129 -11.19 -11.62 4.70
CA LEU A 129 -10.91 -10.37 4.01
C LEU A 129 -11.92 -9.30 4.43
N ALA A 130 -11.44 -8.12 4.82
CA ALA A 130 -12.27 -6.98 5.21
C ALA A 130 -12.22 -5.86 4.16
N GLU A 131 -13.36 -5.21 3.93
CA GLU A 131 -13.51 -4.11 2.95
C GLU A 131 -12.69 -2.87 3.27
N THR A 132 -12.33 -2.68 4.54
CA THR A 132 -11.66 -1.47 5.03
C THR A 132 -10.16 -1.67 5.22
N GLU A 133 -9.66 -2.91 5.13
CA GLU A 133 -8.31 -3.27 5.51
C GLU A 133 -7.45 -3.63 4.29
N GLY A 134 -6.17 -3.25 4.37
CA GLY A 134 -5.14 -3.79 3.50
C GLY A 134 -4.29 -4.82 4.24
N TYR A 135 -3.55 -5.62 3.49
CA TYR A 135 -2.77 -6.73 4.01
C TYR A 135 -1.35 -6.69 3.46
N GLN A 136 -0.36 -6.87 4.33
CA GLN A 136 1.00 -7.11 3.88
C GLN A 136 1.14 -8.56 3.44
N ILE A 137 1.76 -8.81 2.29
CA ILE A 137 2.01 -10.17 1.80
C ILE A 137 3.45 -10.28 1.32
N LYS A 138 4.11 -11.41 1.61
CA LYS A 138 5.44 -11.71 1.09
C LYS A 138 5.36 -12.92 0.18
N VAL A 139 5.85 -12.79 -1.05
CA VAL A 139 5.95 -13.86 -2.04
C VAL A 139 7.40 -14.07 -2.50
N THR A 140 7.75 -15.27 -2.95
CA THR A 140 9.13 -15.62 -3.35
C THR A 140 9.45 -15.30 -4.81
N ALA A 141 8.43 -15.12 -5.65
CA ALA A 141 8.53 -14.79 -7.06
C ALA A 141 7.32 -13.95 -7.50
N ASP A 142 7.46 -13.24 -8.62
CA ASP A 142 6.35 -12.51 -9.22
C ASP A 142 5.19 -13.46 -9.51
N THR A 143 3.99 -13.12 -9.04
CA THR A 143 2.76 -13.92 -9.17
C THR A 143 1.54 -12.97 -9.18
N ALA A 144 0.34 -13.52 -9.30
CA ALA A 144 -0.89 -12.74 -9.22
C ALA A 144 -1.95 -13.46 -8.40
N LEU A 145 -2.66 -12.70 -7.57
CA LEU A 145 -3.83 -13.14 -6.84
C LEU A 145 -5.09 -12.70 -7.57
N THR A 146 -5.99 -13.62 -7.89
CA THR A 146 -7.29 -13.28 -8.51
C THR A 146 -8.42 -13.50 -7.52
N LEU A 147 -9.13 -12.43 -7.21
CA LEU A 147 -10.30 -12.43 -6.34
C LEU A 147 -11.56 -12.28 -7.19
N THR A 148 -12.62 -12.99 -6.84
CA THR A 148 -13.92 -12.91 -7.54
C THR A 148 -15.03 -12.70 -6.54
N GLY A 149 -15.92 -11.76 -6.83
CA GLY A 149 -16.94 -11.36 -5.87
C GLY A 149 -17.74 -10.15 -6.36
N VAL A 150 -18.45 -9.50 -5.45
CA VAL A 150 -19.24 -8.31 -5.76
C VAL A 150 -18.37 -7.06 -5.76
N PRO A 151 -18.52 -6.15 -6.73
CA PRO A 151 -17.81 -4.88 -6.71
C PRO A 151 -18.35 -3.99 -5.57
N ARG A 152 -17.49 -3.15 -5.00
CA ARG A 152 -17.88 -2.25 -3.90
C ARG A 152 -19.05 -1.33 -4.25
N GLU A 153 -19.17 -0.92 -5.50
CA GLU A 153 -20.29 -0.10 -6.01
C GLU A 153 -21.67 -0.70 -5.69
N PHE A 154 -21.77 -2.04 -5.65
CA PHE A 154 -23.02 -2.73 -5.30
C PHE A 154 -23.35 -2.62 -3.81
N ILE A 155 -22.33 -2.64 -2.95
CA ILE A 155 -22.47 -2.56 -1.49
C ILE A 155 -22.69 -1.10 -1.05
N GLY A 156 -22.08 -0.13 -1.76
CA GLY A 156 -22.41 1.30 -1.69
C GLY A 156 -21.34 2.22 -1.08
N PHE A 157 -21.22 3.42 -1.66
CA PHE A 157 -20.35 4.50 -1.21
C PHE A 157 -21.14 5.61 -0.49
N PRO A 158 -20.47 6.46 0.32
CA PRO A 158 -19.04 6.42 0.62
C PRO A 158 -18.63 5.30 1.59
N LEU A 159 -17.39 4.81 1.46
CA LEU A 159 -16.83 3.87 2.42
C LEU A 159 -16.19 4.64 3.59
N ALA A 160 -16.68 4.39 4.80
CA ALA A 160 -16.10 4.89 6.03
C ALA A 160 -15.11 3.86 6.59
N ILE A 161 -13.82 4.17 6.51
CA ILE A 161 -12.72 3.36 7.04
C ILE A 161 -12.42 3.85 8.47
N PRO A 162 -12.75 3.09 9.51
CA PRO A 162 -12.40 3.46 10.88
C PRO A 162 -10.89 3.38 11.07
N LEU A 163 -10.29 4.38 11.72
CA LEU A 163 -8.86 4.46 11.96
C LEU A 163 -8.59 4.57 13.45
N SER A 164 -7.73 3.69 13.97
CA SER A 164 -7.20 3.77 15.33
C SER A 164 -5.97 4.66 15.39
N SER A 165 -5.77 5.36 16.50
CA SER A 165 -4.55 6.12 16.77
C SER A 165 -3.31 5.24 16.59
N GLY A 166 -2.38 5.68 15.75
CA GLY A 166 -1.21 4.89 15.37
C GLY A 166 -1.30 4.41 13.93
N TRP A 167 -0.68 3.26 13.66
CA TRP A 167 -0.62 2.65 12.34
C TRP A 167 -1.90 1.85 12.05
N ASN A 168 -2.42 2.01 10.84
CA ASN A 168 -3.49 1.21 10.25
C ASN A 168 -3.02 0.75 8.87
N ILE A 169 -3.61 -0.32 8.34
CA ILE A 169 -3.42 -0.72 6.93
C ILE A 169 -4.77 -0.66 6.24
N ILE A 170 -4.93 0.28 5.31
CA ILE A 170 -6.22 0.59 4.69
C ILE A 170 -6.35 -0.01 3.30
N ALA A 171 -7.59 -0.35 2.94
CA ALA A 171 -7.96 -0.72 1.58
C ALA A 171 -8.13 0.50 0.67
N TYR A 172 -7.99 0.27 -0.64
CA TYR A 172 -8.53 1.14 -1.67
C TYR A 172 -9.74 0.48 -2.36
N PRO A 173 -10.95 1.03 -2.19
CA PRO A 173 -12.19 0.31 -2.47
C PRO A 173 -12.77 0.52 -3.88
N ASP A 174 -12.02 1.13 -4.80
CA ASP A 174 -12.51 1.52 -6.13
C ASP A 174 -11.64 0.88 -7.24
N ASP A 175 -12.23 0.69 -8.42
CA ASP A 175 -11.55 0.14 -9.61
C ASP A 175 -10.88 1.22 -10.47
N THR A 176 -11.06 2.48 -10.11
CA THR A 176 -10.45 3.65 -10.74
C THR A 176 -9.48 4.31 -9.78
N ALA A 177 -8.28 4.68 -10.23
CA ALA A 177 -7.29 5.31 -9.34
C ALA A 177 -7.68 6.75 -8.91
N GLN A 178 -7.36 7.13 -7.68
CA GLN A 178 -7.66 8.45 -7.09
C GLN A 178 -6.37 9.12 -6.59
N ASP A 179 -6.21 10.44 -6.81
CA ASP A 179 -5.08 11.17 -6.21
C ASP A 179 -5.04 10.97 -4.68
N ALA A 180 -3.93 10.42 -4.20
CA ALA A 180 -3.83 9.97 -2.83
C ALA A 180 -3.84 11.15 -1.83
N LEU A 181 -3.30 12.31 -2.23
CA LEU A 181 -3.32 13.50 -1.38
C LEU A 181 -4.74 14.04 -1.21
N ALA A 182 -5.53 14.07 -2.29
CA ALA A 182 -6.93 14.45 -2.27
C ALA A 182 -7.76 13.49 -1.41
N ALA A 183 -7.53 12.17 -1.53
CA ALA A 183 -8.21 11.16 -0.73
C ALA A 183 -8.00 11.37 0.78
N VAL A 184 -6.78 11.69 1.23
CA VAL A 184 -6.49 11.92 2.66
C VAL A 184 -6.60 13.37 3.10
N GLN A 185 -6.99 14.30 2.23
CA GLN A 185 -7.12 15.72 2.54
C GLN A 185 -8.01 15.99 3.77
N PRO A 186 -9.14 15.28 3.99
CA PRO A 186 -9.95 15.49 5.20
C PRO A 186 -9.18 15.23 6.50
N LEU A 187 -8.24 14.27 6.51
CA LEU A 187 -7.40 13.98 7.68
C LEU A 187 -6.31 15.05 7.89
N ILE A 188 -5.81 15.64 6.79
CA ILE A 188 -4.88 16.78 6.83
C ILE A 188 -5.57 18.00 7.44
N ASP A 189 -6.76 18.34 6.95
CA ASP A 189 -7.53 19.49 7.40
C ASP A 189 -7.96 19.35 8.87
N ALA A 190 -8.27 18.13 9.30
CA ALA A 190 -8.54 17.80 10.70
C ALA A 190 -7.28 17.79 11.60
N GLY A 191 -6.08 17.83 11.00
CA GLY A 191 -4.81 17.73 11.72
C GLY A 191 -4.56 16.36 12.37
N SER A 192 -5.22 15.30 11.88
CA SER A 192 -5.08 13.94 12.40
C SER A 192 -4.08 13.09 11.61
N LEU A 193 -3.83 13.42 10.34
CA LEU A 193 -2.87 12.69 9.50
C LEU A 193 -1.43 12.90 9.99
N VAL A 194 -0.69 11.81 10.16
CA VAL A 194 0.76 11.83 10.40
C VAL A 194 1.51 11.52 9.12
N LYS A 195 1.21 10.38 8.48
CA LYS A 195 1.77 10.01 7.16
C LYS A 195 1.05 8.83 6.51
N VAL A 196 1.26 8.67 5.20
CA VAL A 196 0.85 7.50 4.40
C VAL A 196 2.08 6.89 3.74
N ILE A 197 2.12 5.57 3.59
CA ILE A 197 3.19 4.81 2.93
C ILE A 197 2.56 3.78 1.99
N ASP A 198 3.02 3.73 0.73
CA ASP A 198 2.71 2.65 -0.22
C ASP A 198 3.71 1.49 -0.06
N GLU A 199 3.49 0.39 -0.77
CA GLU A 199 4.38 -0.77 -0.71
C GLU A 199 5.82 -0.47 -1.20
N ARG A 200 5.99 0.47 -2.13
CA ARG A 200 7.30 0.87 -2.68
C ARG A 200 8.10 1.74 -1.71
N GLY A 201 7.50 2.18 -0.61
CA GLY A 201 8.12 3.07 0.35
C GLY A 201 8.07 4.55 -0.06
N ASN A 202 7.20 4.93 -0.99
CA ASN A 202 6.82 6.32 -1.20
C ASN A 202 5.94 6.81 -0.05
N THR A 203 5.68 8.12 0.00
CA THR A 203 4.96 8.73 1.12
C THR A 203 4.05 9.87 0.74
N ILE A 204 2.99 10.04 1.53
CA ILE A 204 2.43 11.35 1.83
C ILE A 204 2.92 11.77 3.21
N LEU A 205 3.70 12.85 3.28
CA LEU A 205 4.34 13.32 4.51
C LEU A 205 4.43 14.84 4.54
N ASN A 206 4.22 15.45 5.71
CA ASN A 206 4.51 16.86 5.92
C ASN A 206 6.02 17.05 6.13
N LEU A 207 6.64 17.68 5.15
CA LEU A 207 8.07 17.96 5.09
C LEU A 207 8.28 19.47 4.99
N LEU A 208 8.97 20.04 5.98
CA LEU A 208 9.30 21.48 6.05
C LEU A 208 8.06 22.38 5.86
N ASP A 209 6.98 22.09 6.59
CA ASP A 209 5.69 22.77 6.58
C ASP A 209 4.87 22.63 5.28
N SER A 210 5.17 21.62 4.44
CA SER A 210 4.39 21.31 3.24
C SER A 210 4.15 19.81 3.10
N TRP A 211 2.93 19.42 2.74
CA TRP A 211 2.64 18.04 2.35
C TRP A 211 3.29 17.73 1.00
N VAL A 212 3.99 16.60 0.94
CA VAL A 212 4.61 16.07 -0.27
C VAL A 212 3.97 14.72 -0.57
N ASN A 213 3.41 14.58 -1.77
CA ASN A 213 2.86 13.32 -2.27
C ASN A 213 3.87 12.66 -3.23
N LEU A 214 4.50 11.58 -2.78
CA LEU A 214 5.33 10.70 -3.61
C LEU A 214 4.61 9.41 -4.02
N ILE A 215 3.44 9.12 -3.44
CA ILE A 215 2.62 7.96 -3.79
C ILE A 215 1.99 8.18 -5.17
N GLY A 216 1.54 9.41 -5.45
CA GLY A 216 0.72 9.71 -6.62
C GLY A 216 -0.72 9.35 -6.32
N ASP A 217 -1.19 8.24 -6.88
CA ASP A 217 -2.58 7.80 -6.77
C ASP A 217 -2.73 6.59 -5.83
N LEU A 218 -3.85 6.52 -5.14
CA LEU A 218 -4.37 5.26 -4.61
C LEU A 218 -4.87 4.43 -5.79
N ALA A 219 -4.42 3.19 -5.91
CA ALA A 219 -4.67 2.36 -7.07
C ALA A 219 -5.46 1.08 -6.71
N PRO A 220 -6.28 0.57 -7.65
CA PRO A 220 -7.03 -0.68 -7.45
C PRO A 220 -6.10 -1.85 -7.15
N GLY A 221 -6.38 -2.60 -6.09
CA GLY A 221 -5.56 -3.74 -5.66
C GLY A 221 -4.45 -3.40 -4.68
N GLU A 222 -4.15 -2.13 -4.46
CA GLU A 222 -3.13 -1.69 -3.52
C GLU A 222 -3.70 -1.45 -2.13
N GLY A 223 -2.91 -1.72 -1.10
CA GLY A 223 -3.18 -1.29 0.27
C GLY A 223 -2.15 -0.27 0.74
N TYR A 224 -2.50 0.51 1.77
CA TYR A 224 -1.65 1.62 2.21
C TYR A 224 -1.50 1.63 3.72
N LYS A 225 -0.27 1.82 4.21
CA LYS A 225 -0.06 2.06 5.64
C LYS A 225 -0.37 3.52 5.94
N LEU A 226 -1.30 3.77 6.84
CA LEU A 226 -1.72 5.11 7.20
C LEU A 226 -1.56 5.31 8.71
N LYS A 227 -0.85 6.37 9.11
CA LYS A 227 -0.66 6.73 10.51
C LYS A 227 -1.48 7.97 10.87
N VAL A 228 -2.30 7.85 11.91
CA VAL A 228 -3.04 8.98 12.51
C VAL A 228 -2.63 9.23 13.95
N SER A 229 -2.80 10.47 14.42
CA SER A 229 -2.45 10.88 15.78
C SER A 229 -3.56 10.63 16.82
N GLN A 230 -4.76 10.27 16.36
CA GLN A 230 -5.94 10.01 17.19
C GLN A 230 -6.94 9.15 16.41
N ASP A 231 -7.84 8.46 17.11
CA ASP A 231 -8.92 7.71 16.49
C ASP A 231 -9.79 8.63 15.61
N THR A 232 -10.06 8.20 14.39
CA THR A 232 -10.78 8.99 13.39
C THR A 232 -11.38 8.08 12.31
N THR A 233 -11.85 8.67 11.21
CA THR A 233 -12.42 7.92 10.09
C THR A 233 -11.97 8.58 8.80
N LEU A 234 -11.45 7.78 7.88
CA LEU A 234 -11.23 8.19 6.49
C LEU A 234 -12.49 7.85 5.69
N THR A 235 -12.94 8.77 4.86
CA THR A 235 -14.08 8.53 3.97
C THR A 235 -13.57 8.54 2.55
N ILE A 236 -13.77 7.44 1.84
CA ILE A 236 -13.51 7.34 0.40
C ILE A 236 -14.87 7.40 -0.31
N ASP A 237 -15.03 8.41 -1.16
CA ASP A 237 -16.19 8.56 -2.03
C ASP A 237 -16.00 7.75 -3.31
N ALA A 238 -17.09 7.34 -3.95
CA ALA A 238 -17.01 6.76 -5.29
C ALA A 238 -16.46 7.81 -6.25
N LEU A 239 -15.52 7.41 -7.11
CA LEU A 239 -15.17 8.26 -8.24
C LEU A 239 -16.30 8.22 -9.25
N THR A 240 -17.15 9.23 -9.24
CA THR A 240 -18.04 9.44 -10.38
C THR A 240 -17.17 9.85 -11.56
N VAL A 241 -17.09 8.99 -12.57
CA VAL A 241 -16.59 9.38 -13.89
C VAL A 241 -17.56 10.43 -14.44
N GLU A 242 -17.40 11.70 -14.04
CA GLU A 242 -18.10 12.78 -14.71
C GLU A 242 -17.58 12.78 -16.15
N GLU A 243 -18.47 12.53 -17.13
CA GLU A 243 -18.17 12.58 -18.57
C GLU A 243 -17.64 13.96 -19.04
N ASP A 244 -17.49 14.94 -18.15
CA ASP A 244 -17.06 16.29 -18.47
C ASP A 244 -15.61 16.55 -18.02
N ALA A 245 -14.67 15.87 -18.69
CA ALA A 245 -13.25 16.21 -18.67
C ALA A 245 -12.97 17.51 -19.44
N GLU A 246 -13.46 18.67 -18.97
CA GLU A 246 -13.12 19.99 -19.55
C GLU A 246 -13.06 21.14 -18.52
N ASP A 247 -12.61 20.98 -17.26
CA ASP A 247 -12.24 22.19 -16.47
C ASP A 247 -11.27 22.01 -15.28
N ALA A 248 -10.27 21.13 -15.39
CA ALA A 248 -9.16 21.06 -14.41
C ALA A 248 -7.77 21.35 -15.01
N ALA A 249 -7.71 22.01 -16.17
CA ALA A 249 -6.48 22.60 -16.71
C ALA A 249 -6.15 23.91 -15.97
N GLY A 250 -5.84 23.82 -14.68
CA GLY A 250 -5.77 25.01 -13.83
C GLY A 250 -4.83 24.96 -12.62
N ALA A 251 -3.98 23.94 -12.45
CA ALA A 251 -2.86 23.99 -11.50
C ALA A 251 -1.79 22.93 -11.81
N SER A 252 -0.97 23.17 -12.85
CA SER A 252 0.27 22.43 -13.03
C SER A 252 1.33 22.88 -12.03
N THR A 253 1.88 21.94 -11.26
CA THR A 253 3.30 21.50 -11.21
C THR A 253 3.39 20.45 -10.10
N SER A 254 3.81 19.19 -10.24
CA SER A 254 4.63 18.49 -11.22
C SER A 254 4.29 16.99 -11.07
N ALA A 255 3.38 16.48 -11.90
CA ALA A 255 3.13 15.05 -12.02
C ALA A 255 3.94 14.51 -13.21
N LEU A 256 4.86 13.60 -12.94
CA LEU A 256 5.53 12.77 -13.95
C LEU A 256 5.06 11.34 -13.71
N ALA A 257 3.97 10.96 -14.38
CA ALA A 257 3.63 9.57 -14.64
C ALA A 257 2.88 9.47 -15.98
N GLY A 258 3.35 8.57 -16.85
CA GLY A 258 2.50 7.96 -17.88
C GLY A 258 2.86 8.22 -19.35
N SER A 259 3.66 7.31 -19.92
CA SER A 259 3.60 6.90 -21.33
C SER A 259 4.08 7.87 -22.43
N ALA A 260 5.40 7.94 -22.59
CA ALA A 260 6.01 7.99 -23.91
C ALA A 260 7.26 7.11 -23.94
N ASP A 261 7.32 6.24 -24.94
CA ASP A 261 8.56 5.72 -25.50
C ASP A 261 9.46 6.91 -25.91
N SER A 262 10.16 7.46 -24.93
CA SER A 262 11.21 8.45 -25.07
C SER A 262 12.10 8.36 -23.84
N ALA A 263 13.13 7.52 -23.96
CA ALA A 263 14.35 7.44 -23.17
C ALA A 263 14.61 8.61 -22.18
N ALA A 264 13.94 8.59 -21.03
CA ALA A 264 14.60 8.86 -19.77
C ALA A 264 15.08 7.48 -19.30
N GLU A 265 16.35 7.16 -19.55
CA GLU A 265 16.95 6.03 -18.84
C GLU A 265 16.83 6.38 -17.35
N GLU A 266 15.90 5.75 -16.65
CA GLU A 266 15.89 5.68 -15.20
C GLU A 266 17.31 5.27 -14.81
N ARG A 267 18.04 6.20 -14.17
CA ARG A 267 19.45 5.96 -13.90
C ARG A 267 19.53 4.98 -12.74
N THR A 268 19.56 3.69 -13.08
CA THR A 268 19.84 2.64 -12.11
C THR A 268 21.19 2.88 -11.46
N ALA A 269 21.25 2.71 -10.14
CA ALA A 269 22.49 2.71 -9.40
C ALA A 269 23.43 1.64 -9.96
N ARG A 270 24.70 1.98 -10.14
CA ARG A 270 25.71 1.11 -10.76
C ARG A 270 26.87 0.81 -9.82
N HIS A 271 27.09 1.65 -8.81
CA HIS A 271 28.20 1.50 -7.89
C HIS A 271 27.77 0.88 -6.57
N PHE A 272 26.71 1.39 -5.94
CA PHE A 272 26.13 0.79 -4.74
C PHE A 272 24.97 -0.15 -5.09
N THR A 273 24.88 -1.26 -4.37
CA THR A 273 23.80 -2.24 -4.53
C THR A 273 23.28 -2.59 -3.14
N PRO A 274 22.01 -2.28 -2.84
CA PRO A 274 21.41 -2.69 -1.58
C PRO A 274 21.40 -4.20 -1.43
N ILE A 275 21.51 -4.69 -0.19
CA ILE A 275 21.43 -6.13 0.13
C ILE A 275 19.99 -6.66 0.16
N TRP A 276 19.06 -5.91 -0.43
CA TRP A 276 17.64 -6.22 -0.56
C TRP A 276 17.16 -5.79 -1.95
N SER A 277 16.01 -6.33 -2.36
CA SER A 277 15.38 -6.06 -3.66
C SER A 277 13.86 -6.10 -3.53
N GLY A 278 13.15 -5.60 -4.54
CA GLY A 278 11.69 -5.49 -4.50
C GLY A 278 11.25 -4.32 -3.63
N ASN A 279 10.09 -4.46 -2.98
CA ASN A 279 9.54 -3.47 -2.07
C ASN A 279 10.17 -3.60 -0.65
N PRO A 280 10.42 -2.48 0.04
CA PRO A 280 11.05 -2.49 1.36
C PRO A 280 10.13 -3.01 2.47
N TYR A 281 10.73 -3.70 3.45
CA TYR A 281 10.08 -4.03 4.71
C TYR A 281 10.37 -2.95 5.76
N ASN A 282 9.33 -2.48 6.47
CA ASN A 282 9.43 -1.48 7.54
C ASN A 282 10.44 -0.35 7.25
N ARG A 283 10.24 0.30 6.12
CA ARG A 283 11.25 1.16 5.50
C ARG A 283 11.66 2.35 6.37
N MET A 284 12.90 2.82 6.24
CA MET A 284 13.28 4.17 6.67
C MET A 284 13.61 5.02 5.44
N ASN A 285 13.11 6.26 5.41
CA ASN A 285 13.43 7.21 4.35
C ASN A 285 14.36 8.30 4.85
N LEU A 286 15.45 8.53 4.11
CA LEU A 286 16.30 9.69 4.30
C LEU A 286 16.10 10.70 3.17
N TRP A 287 15.66 11.88 3.57
CA TRP A 287 15.38 13.01 2.69
C TRP A 287 16.63 13.88 2.58
N VAL A 288 17.42 13.67 1.53
CA VAL A 288 18.65 14.43 1.29
C VAL A 288 18.28 15.77 0.64
N THR A 289 18.39 16.85 1.41
CA THR A 289 18.04 18.21 0.95
C THR A 289 19.28 19.06 0.61
N SER A 290 20.47 18.58 0.99
CA SER A 290 21.77 19.13 0.56
C SER A 290 22.84 18.04 0.62
N ALA A 291 23.57 17.83 -0.48
CA ALA A 291 24.75 16.97 -0.50
C ALA A 291 25.91 17.65 -1.22
N ARG A 292 27.09 17.69 -0.56
CA ARG A 292 28.29 18.33 -1.10
C ARG A 292 29.50 17.41 -1.04
N LEU A 293 30.27 17.38 -2.12
CA LEU A 293 31.59 16.77 -2.23
C LEU A 293 32.61 17.85 -2.58
N ASP A 294 33.65 18.01 -1.75
CA ASP A 294 34.67 19.07 -1.90
C ASP A 294 34.06 20.48 -2.01
N GLY A 295 33.00 20.72 -1.23
CA GLY A 295 32.25 21.97 -1.19
C GLY A 295 31.31 22.20 -2.39
N ARG A 296 31.31 21.31 -3.39
CA ARG A 296 30.46 21.38 -4.59
C ARG A 296 29.26 20.47 -4.44
N GLY A 297 28.10 20.89 -4.98
CA GLY A 297 26.94 20.00 -5.06
C GLY A 297 27.23 18.77 -5.92
N LEU A 298 26.59 17.65 -5.59
CA LEU A 298 26.64 16.45 -6.41
C LEU A 298 26.02 16.70 -7.79
N ALA A 299 26.51 15.97 -8.80
CA ALA A 299 26.08 16.07 -10.18
C ALA A 299 25.28 14.84 -10.61
N ALA A 300 24.55 14.97 -11.70
CA ALA A 300 23.74 13.88 -12.24
C ALA A 300 24.60 12.62 -12.52
N GLY A 301 24.23 11.50 -11.92
CA GLY A 301 24.94 10.21 -11.98
C GLY A 301 25.81 9.89 -10.77
N ASP A 302 26.04 10.85 -9.87
CA ASP A 302 26.63 10.55 -8.56
C ASP A 302 25.66 9.71 -7.73
N GLU A 303 26.18 8.86 -6.85
CA GLU A 303 25.38 7.97 -6.01
C GLU A 303 25.65 8.23 -4.53
N ILE A 304 24.61 8.12 -3.72
CA ILE A 304 24.67 8.16 -2.26
C ILE A 304 24.23 6.80 -1.75
N GLY A 305 25.16 6.05 -1.17
CA GLY A 305 24.86 4.78 -0.50
C GLY A 305 24.65 5.00 1.00
N ILE A 306 23.61 4.39 1.55
CA ILE A 306 23.33 4.31 2.99
C ILE A 306 23.75 2.92 3.48
N PHE A 307 24.44 2.87 4.62
CA PHE A 307 25.06 1.66 5.13
C PHE A 307 24.68 1.38 6.58
N ASP A 308 24.42 0.10 6.85
CA ASP A 308 24.46 -0.51 8.17
C ASP A 308 25.77 -1.32 8.29
N GLY A 309 26.78 -0.70 8.89
CA GLY A 309 28.15 -1.21 8.90
C GLY A 309 28.74 -1.34 7.49
N GLU A 310 28.93 -2.57 7.01
CA GLU A 310 29.43 -2.84 5.65
C GLU A 310 28.32 -3.13 4.64
N HIS A 311 27.07 -3.27 5.09
CA HIS A 311 25.93 -3.61 4.24
C HIS A 311 25.32 -2.32 3.67
N CYS A 312 25.26 -2.21 2.34
CA CYS A 312 24.49 -1.16 1.71
C CYS A 312 23.00 -1.50 1.87
N VAL A 313 22.25 -0.62 2.51
CA VAL A 313 20.83 -0.82 2.83
C VAL A 313 19.93 0.19 2.13
N GLY A 314 20.51 1.10 1.34
CA GLY A 314 19.78 2.00 0.45
C GLY A 314 20.72 2.74 -0.48
N VAL A 315 20.21 3.15 -1.63
CA VAL A 315 20.97 3.91 -2.63
C VAL A 315 20.10 4.96 -3.29
N GLY A 316 20.62 6.19 -3.40
CA GLY A 316 20.02 7.28 -4.17
C GLY A 316 20.93 7.70 -5.31
N VAL A 317 20.38 7.82 -6.51
CA VAL A 317 21.09 8.34 -7.67
C VAL A 317 20.70 9.80 -7.87
N VAL A 318 21.70 10.67 -7.96
CA VAL A 318 21.48 12.09 -8.22
C VAL A 318 21.07 12.25 -9.68
N GLU A 319 19.89 12.76 -9.95
CA GLU A 319 19.43 13.04 -11.33
C GLU A 319 19.56 14.52 -11.71
N GLY A 320 19.50 15.39 -10.70
CA GLY A 320 19.61 16.84 -10.84
C GLY A 320 20.17 17.47 -9.58
N ALA A 321 20.28 18.81 -9.56
CA ALA A 321 20.78 19.51 -8.39
C ALA A 321 19.84 19.28 -7.18
N ILE A 322 20.38 18.68 -6.11
CA ILE A 322 19.65 18.50 -4.85
C ILE A 322 19.41 19.88 -4.23
N SER A 323 18.16 20.15 -3.84
CA SER A 323 17.77 21.41 -3.22
C SER A 323 16.53 21.27 -2.35
N GLY A 324 16.18 22.34 -1.64
CA GLY A 324 14.93 22.43 -0.88
C GLY A 324 13.64 22.34 -1.70
N ARG A 325 13.72 22.14 -3.03
CA ARG A 325 12.59 21.91 -3.95
C ARG A 325 12.78 20.68 -4.84
N ASN A 326 13.92 20.01 -4.70
CA ASN A 326 14.29 18.81 -5.45
C ASN A 326 15.06 17.91 -4.50
N TYR A 327 14.30 17.20 -3.67
CA TYR A 327 14.84 16.30 -2.65
C TYR A 327 15.29 15.01 -3.31
N LEU A 328 16.37 14.43 -2.81
CA LEU A 328 16.69 13.03 -3.10
C LEU A 328 16.21 12.20 -1.92
N THR A 329 15.13 11.46 -2.10
CA THR A 329 14.63 10.49 -1.12
C THR A 329 15.36 9.18 -1.34
N ILE A 330 15.95 8.64 -0.27
CA ILE A 330 16.61 7.34 -0.31
C ILE A 330 15.88 6.41 0.63
N VAL A 331 15.31 5.36 0.06
CA VAL A 331 14.57 4.32 0.78
C VAL A 331 15.55 3.26 1.29
N THR A 332 15.39 2.84 2.54
CA THR A 332 16.08 1.69 3.12
C THR A 332 15.07 0.65 3.61
N SER A 333 15.41 -0.63 3.55
CA SER A 333 14.58 -1.73 4.08
C SER A 333 15.15 -2.25 5.39
N GLN A 334 14.30 -2.52 6.38
CA GLN A 334 14.66 -3.27 7.58
C GLN A 334 14.87 -4.74 7.21
N ASP A 335 15.80 -5.41 7.89
CA ASP A 335 15.94 -6.87 7.85
C ASP A 335 14.65 -7.55 8.35
N ASP A 336 14.07 -8.39 7.51
CA ASP A 336 12.83 -9.11 7.81
C ASP A 336 13.07 -10.52 8.38
N GLY A 337 14.34 -10.87 8.62
CA GLY A 337 14.79 -12.17 9.13
C GLY A 337 15.67 -12.94 8.14
N ASP A 338 15.73 -12.50 6.88
CA ASP A 338 16.55 -13.12 5.83
C ASP A 338 17.98 -12.54 5.75
N GLY A 339 18.33 -11.60 6.64
CA GLY A 339 19.58 -10.87 6.60
C GLY A 339 19.59 -9.80 5.51
N ASN A 340 18.41 -9.24 5.19
CA ASN A 340 18.15 -8.36 4.06
C ASN A 340 17.77 -6.94 4.50
N GLY A 341 18.76 -6.07 4.69
CA GLY A 341 18.50 -4.66 5.03
C GLY A 341 19.18 -4.23 6.32
N PHE A 342 18.64 -3.20 6.96
CA PHE A 342 19.20 -2.64 8.19
C PHE A 342 18.70 -3.36 9.44
N THR A 343 19.53 -3.37 10.48
CA THR A 343 19.14 -3.76 11.84
C THR A 343 18.70 -2.53 12.63
N GLU A 344 17.52 -2.60 13.23
CA GLU A 344 17.01 -1.52 14.08
C GLU A 344 17.94 -1.25 15.28
N GLY A 345 18.19 0.03 15.56
CA GLY A 345 19.11 0.49 16.58
C GLY A 345 20.56 0.68 16.12
N ASN A 346 20.93 0.23 14.91
CA ASN A 346 22.27 0.46 14.38
C ASN A 346 22.46 1.90 13.88
N GLY A 347 23.72 2.34 13.83
CA GLY A 347 24.09 3.66 13.29
C GLY A 347 23.94 3.72 11.77
N ILE A 348 23.73 4.93 11.26
CA ILE A 348 23.54 5.20 9.83
C ILE A 348 24.82 5.80 9.25
N ASP A 349 25.47 5.07 8.34
CA ASP A 349 26.67 5.52 7.63
C ASP A 349 26.36 5.87 6.16
N PHE A 350 27.13 6.80 5.60
CA PHE A 350 26.99 7.21 4.20
C PHE A 350 28.30 7.09 3.42
N ARG A 351 28.17 6.74 2.14
CA ARG A 351 29.26 6.80 1.17
C ARG A 351 28.78 7.50 -0.08
N ILE A 352 29.66 8.28 -0.72
CA ILE A 352 29.33 9.00 -1.96
C ILE A 352 30.23 8.50 -3.07
N TRP A 353 29.65 8.14 -4.20
CA TRP A 353 30.34 7.83 -5.44
C TRP A 353 30.31 9.05 -6.38
N ASP A 354 31.48 9.59 -6.73
CA ASP A 354 31.60 10.60 -7.80
C ASP A 354 31.75 9.89 -9.14
N SER A 355 30.72 10.01 -9.97
CA SER A 355 30.63 9.37 -11.28
C SER A 355 31.65 9.88 -12.28
N ARG A 356 32.12 11.13 -12.12
CA ARG A 356 33.08 11.79 -13.03
C ARG A 356 34.49 11.33 -12.75
N THR A 357 34.89 11.26 -11.49
CA THR A 357 36.23 10.81 -11.10
C THR A 357 36.31 9.31 -10.88
N ARG A 358 35.16 8.62 -10.80
CA ARG A 358 35.05 7.19 -10.47
C ARG A 358 35.73 6.85 -9.15
N THR A 359 35.41 7.63 -8.13
CA THR A 359 35.97 7.48 -6.78
C THR A 359 34.88 7.52 -5.73
N GLU A 360 34.99 6.60 -4.77
CA GLU A 360 34.15 6.57 -3.57
C GLU A 360 34.79 7.39 -2.45
N THR A 361 33.97 8.14 -1.72
CA THR A 361 34.35 8.85 -0.50
C THR A 361 33.71 8.16 0.70
N ALA A 362 34.57 7.60 1.57
CA ALA A 362 34.15 6.87 2.77
C ALA A 362 33.97 7.77 4.01
N THR A 363 34.21 9.08 3.90
CA THR A 363 34.02 10.02 5.02
C THR A 363 33.02 11.09 4.61
N VAL A 364 31.77 10.84 4.98
CA VAL A 364 30.65 11.75 4.81
C VAL A 364 30.21 12.18 6.21
N ALA A 365 30.12 13.48 6.45
CA ALA A 365 29.62 14.04 7.70
C ALA A 365 28.13 14.39 7.52
N PRO A 366 27.20 13.61 8.09
CA PRO A 366 25.79 13.93 8.08
C PRO A 366 25.42 14.94 9.16
N VAL A 367 24.41 15.75 8.90
CA VAL A 367 23.69 16.57 9.87
C VAL A 367 22.21 16.27 9.70
N TYR A 368 21.53 15.93 10.78
CA TYR A 368 20.16 15.43 10.76
C TYR A 368 19.15 16.46 11.27
N PHE A 369 17.95 16.37 10.73
CA PHE A 369 16.80 17.15 11.12
C PHE A 369 15.56 16.25 11.16
N ASP A 370 14.60 16.61 12.02
CA ASP A 370 13.25 16.06 11.91
C ASP A 370 12.56 16.56 10.62
N THR A 371 11.36 16.05 10.34
CA THR A 371 10.60 16.42 9.14
C THR A 371 10.13 17.88 9.15
N ALA A 372 10.09 18.53 10.32
CA ALA A 372 9.81 19.97 10.46
C ALA A 372 11.07 20.84 10.27
N GLY A 373 12.25 20.24 10.10
CA GLY A 373 13.51 20.95 9.87
C GLY A 373 14.23 21.38 11.15
N ASN A 374 13.84 20.87 12.32
CA ASN A 374 14.58 21.10 13.56
C ASN A 374 15.79 20.17 13.61
N GLY A 375 16.96 20.72 13.97
CA GLY A 375 18.17 19.92 14.12
C GLY A 375 18.05 18.89 15.24
N ILE A 376 18.45 17.66 14.97
CA ILE A 376 18.42 16.54 15.91
C ILE A 376 19.80 15.90 16.06
N ASP A 377 19.99 15.16 17.14
CA ASP A 377 21.13 14.25 17.27
C ASP A 377 21.06 13.14 16.20
N ALA A 378 22.21 12.52 15.91
CA ALA A 378 22.26 11.45 14.92
C ALA A 378 21.28 10.31 15.30
N PRO A 379 20.27 10.02 14.46
CA PRO A 379 19.37 8.92 14.71
C PRO A 379 20.05 7.58 14.45
N VAL A 380 19.37 6.52 14.87
CA VAL A 380 19.67 5.14 14.51
C VAL A 380 18.63 4.64 13.53
N PHE A 381 18.92 3.55 12.82
CA PHE A 381 17.92 2.87 12.02
C PHE A 381 16.71 2.46 12.87
N ALA A 382 15.52 2.72 12.37
CA ALA A 382 14.23 2.48 13.02
C ALA A 382 13.16 2.29 11.94
N GLY A 383 12.31 1.28 12.11
CA GLY A 383 11.33 0.93 11.09
C GLY A 383 10.26 2.01 10.90
N ASN A 384 9.86 2.25 9.65
CA ASN A 384 8.83 3.22 9.28
C ASN A 384 9.12 4.65 9.77
N GLU A 385 10.38 5.10 9.80
CA GLU A 385 10.77 6.47 10.18
C GLU A 385 11.27 7.31 8.99
N ASP A 386 11.27 8.63 9.15
CA ASP A 386 11.65 9.60 8.13
C ASP A 386 12.56 10.68 8.74
N TYR A 387 13.73 10.93 8.14
CA TYR A 387 14.63 11.98 8.59
C TYR A 387 15.16 12.82 7.43
N VAL A 388 15.36 14.12 7.69
CA VAL A 388 16.03 15.03 6.76
C VAL A 388 17.52 15.01 7.03
N VAL A 389 18.34 14.96 5.98
CA VAL A 389 19.80 14.92 6.11
C VAL A 389 20.52 15.88 5.17
N HIS A 390 21.52 16.56 5.72
CA HIS A 390 22.54 17.28 4.96
C HIS A 390 23.85 16.52 4.98
N LEU A 391 24.44 16.29 3.82
CA LEU A 391 25.69 15.54 3.66
C LEU A 391 26.82 16.46 3.21
N ASN A 392 27.95 16.41 3.92
CA ASN A 392 29.19 17.07 3.53
C ASN A 392 30.34 16.06 3.52
N ALA A 393 30.99 15.90 2.38
CA ALA A 393 32.11 14.97 2.19
C ALA A 393 33.35 15.70 1.67
N ALA A 394 34.52 15.22 2.09
CA ALA A 394 35.82 15.63 1.56
C ALA A 394 36.41 14.49 0.75
N GLY A 395 36.80 14.77 -0.49
CA GLY A 395 37.33 13.79 -1.43
C GLY A 395 38.65 13.17 -0.95
N ALA A 396 38.95 11.97 -1.46
CA ALA A 396 40.12 11.19 -1.05
C ALA A 396 41.48 11.91 -1.21
N SER A 397 41.55 12.98 -2.00
CA SER A 397 42.76 13.77 -2.24
C SER A 397 43.11 14.79 -1.15
N ASP A 398 42.20 15.06 -0.19
CA ASP A 398 42.37 16.13 0.80
C ASP A 398 42.84 15.64 2.18
N ARG A 399 43.38 14.41 2.27
CA ARG A 399 44.05 13.94 3.48
C ARG A 399 45.27 14.84 3.77
N PRO A 400 45.38 15.46 4.97
CA PRO A 400 46.58 16.19 5.33
C PRO A 400 47.79 15.25 5.26
N ALA A 401 48.86 15.70 4.60
CA ALA A 401 50.08 14.94 4.44
C ALA A 401 50.57 14.43 5.81
N ARG A 402 50.79 13.11 5.93
CA ARG A 402 51.42 12.52 7.11
C ARG A 402 52.69 13.30 7.44
N PRO A 403 52.94 13.68 8.71
CA PRO A 403 54.17 14.37 9.07
C PRO A 403 55.34 13.46 8.70
N ARG A 404 56.25 13.97 7.86
CA ARG A 404 57.51 13.29 7.55
C ARG A 404 58.27 13.15 8.87
N ARG A 405 58.56 11.90 9.24
CA ARG A 405 59.44 11.56 10.37
C ARG A 405 60.87 11.97 10.08
#